data_AF-A0A968LI55-F1
#
_entry.id   AF-A0A968LI55-F1
#
_cell.length_a   1.000
_cell.length_b   1.000
_cell.length_c   1.000
_cell.angle_alpha   90.00
_cell.angle_beta   90.00
_cell.angle_gamma   90.00
#
_symmetry.space_group_name_H-M   'P 1'
#
loop_
_entity.id
_entity.type
_entity.pdbx_description
1 polymer ?
#
loop_
_entity_poly.entity_id
_entity_poly.type
_entity_poly.pdbx_seq_one_letter_code
_entity_poly.pdbx_strand_id
1 'polypeptide(L)'
;MDSAQYHFKPMGNVNELHAITQAAEPPPDCLLIWEPHPEVLLYQLKELYLLLPTVVVHFHGEREASPYPIVWIGRDQLHQLPQKIEQAIANFLQLPNTSITEPLQKQQQRLASKLRERLGYLGVYYKRDPKRFFRYLSPEEREATRQSLKQTYEIIVLEYFKEKSECLNSTIDEFVNLSFWTDISVSQVLEIHMELMDEFAHRLHIEGRSDEVLLDYRITLIDIIAHLCEMYRRSIPREE
;
A
#
# COMPACT_ATOMS: atom_id res chain seq x y z
N MET A 1 11.83 17.74 -14.41
CA MET A 1 11.75 17.50 -12.95
C MET A 1 10.67 18.41 -12.41
N ASP A 2 9.44 17.93 -12.28
CA ASP A 2 8.38 18.71 -11.64
C ASP A 2 8.71 18.87 -10.15
N SER A 3 9.16 20.06 -9.79
CA SER A 3 9.67 20.41 -8.46
C SER A 3 8.56 20.53 -7.39
N ALA A 4 7.32 20.13 -7.71
CA ALA A 4 6.15 20.30 -6.85
C ALA A 4 5.83 19.09 -5.95
N GLN A 5 6.44 17.92 -6.19
CA GLN A 5 6.10 16.68 -5.48
C GLN A 5 7.02 16.35 -4.29
N TYR A 6 8.27 16.83 -4.29
CA TYR A 6 9.26 16.50 -3.26
C TYR A 6 9.67 17.74 -2.47
N HIS A 7 9.62 17.64 -1.14
CA HIS A 7 10.12 18.68 -0.24
C HIS A 7 11.41 18.20 0.42
N PHE A 8 12.55 18.74 -0.02
CA PHE A 8 13.86 18.40 0.53
C PHE A 8 14.16 19.28 1.73
N LYS A 9 14.37 18.67 2.90
CA LYS A 9 14.83 19.35 4.11
C LYS A 9 16.27 18.89 4.38
N PRO A 10 17.31 19.71 4.13
CA PRO A 10 18.68 19.34 4.45
C PRO A 10 18.84 19.22 5.96
N MET A 11 19.45 18.13 6.43
CA MET A 11 19.73 17.87 7.84
C MET A 11 21.23 17.90 8.07
N GLY A 12 21.68 18.56 9.14
CA GLY A 12 23.10 18.66 9.46
C GLY A 12 23.62 17.53 10.35
N ASN A 13 22.74 16.86 11.11
CA ASN A 13 23.10 15.79 12.03
C ASN A 13 21.92 14.85 12.34
N VAL A 14 22.22 13.68 12.93
CA VAL A 14 21.19 12.68 13.33
C VAL A 14 20.32 13.16 14.50
N ASN A 15 20.84 14.03 15.36
CA ASN A 15 20.10 14.54 16.51
C ASN A 15 18.93 15.44 16.09
N GLU A 16 19.09 16.21 15.03
CA GLU A 16 18.02 16.99 14.38
C GLU A 16 16.93 16.08 13.83
N LEU A 17 17.31 14.97 13.20
CA LEU A 17 16.35 13.96 12.72
C LEU A 17 15.58 13.34 13.89
N HIS A 18 16.27 12.95 14.95
CA HIS A 18 15.65 12.41 16.16
C HIS A 18 14.66 13.42 16.78
N ALA A 19 15.05 14.69 16.89
CA ALA A 19 14.18 15.75 17.40
C ALA A 19 12.91 15.93 16.54
N ILE A 20 13.02 15.90 15.21
CA ILE A 20 11.87 16.01 14.30
C ILE A 20 10.94 14.79 14.44
N THR A 21 11.49 13.59 14.57
CA THR A 21 10.65 12.39 14.76
C THR A 21 9.93 12.34 16.12
N GLN A 22 10.44 13.07 17.11
CA GLN A 22 9.79 13.23 18.42
C GLN A 22 8.89 14.46 18.51
N ALA A 23 9.03 15.42 17.60
CA ALA A 23 8.21 16.63 17.54
C ALA A 23 6.77 16.32 17.05
N ALA A 24 5.86 17.27 17.24
CA ALA A 24 4.49 17.19 16.73
C ALA A 24 4.39 17.38 15.20
N GLU A 25 5.51 17.64 14.53
CA GLU A 25 5.59 17.73 13.08
C GLU A 25 5.44 16.34 12.42
N PRO A 26 4.89 16.26 11.20
CA PRO A 26 4.86 15.01 10.46
C PRO A 26 6.30 14.51 10.20
N PRO A 27 6.62 13.25 10.53
CA PRO A 27 7.95 12.70 10.27
C PRO A 27 8.25 12.66 8.77
N PRO A 28 9.52 12.74 8.38
CA PRO A 28 9.92 12.67 6.98
C PRO A 28 9.52 11.32 6.36
N ASP A 29 9.11 11.34 5.09
CA ASP A 29 8.60 10.15 4.40
C ASP A 29 9.72 9.22 3.92
N CYS A 30 10.92 9.76 3.66
CA CYS A 30 12.09 9.01 3.28
C CYS A 30 13.37 9.78 3.68
N LEU A 31 14.40 9.04 4.08
CA LEU A 31 15.74 9.56 4.36
C LEU A 31 16.64 9.34 3.14
N LEU A 32 17.26 10.42 2.64
CA LEU A 32 18.29 10.35 1.61
C LEU A 32 19.66 10.59 2.26
N ILE A 33 20.54 9.60 2.20
CA ILE A 33 21.91 9.68 2.72
C ILE A 33 22.85 9.93 1.54
N TRP A 34 23.48 11.09 1.54
CA TRP A 34 24.48 11.49 0.55
C TRP A 34 25.82 11.64 1.26
N GLU A 35 26.44 10.53 1.63
CA GLU A 35 27.73 10.51 2.34
C GLU A 35 28.64 9.42 1.75
N PRO A 36 29.97 9.64 1.70
CA PRO A 36 30.91 8.64 1.21
C PRO A 36 31.03 7.43 2.17
N HIS A 37 30.75 7.62 3.47
CA HIS A 37 30.81 6.58 4.49
C HIS A 37 29.49 6.51 5.29
N PRO A 38 28.44 5.88 4.74
CA PRO A 38 27.11 5.85 5.36
C PRO A 38 27.02 4.97 6.61
N GLU A 39 27.97 4.04 6.83
CA GLU A 39 27.96 3.06 7.92
C GLU A 39 27.86 3.70 9.32
N VAL A 40 28.62 4.78 9.55
CA VAL A 40 28.61 5.51 10.83
C VAL A 40 27.22 6.09 11.11
N LEU A 41 26.58 6.64 10.08
CA LEU A 41 25.26 7.24 10.18
C LEU A 41 24.19 6.16 10.41
N LEU A 42 24.28 5.03 9.69
CA LEU A 42 23.38 3.90 9.84
C LEU A 42 23.49 3.26 11.24
N TYR A 43 24.70 3.18 11.79
CA TYR A 43 24.93 2.73 13.17
C TYR A 43 24.26 3.67 14.19
N GLN A 44 24.42 4.99 14.02
CA GLN A 44 23.80 5.99 14.89
C GLN A 44 22.26 5.94 14.84
N LEU A 45 21.67 5.77 13.65
CA LEU A 45 20.22 5.61 13.50
C LEU A 45 19.71 4.38 14.25
N LYS A 46 20.48 3.28 14.21
CA LYS A 46 20.17 2.04 14.94
C LYS A 46 20.21 2.24 16.45
N GLU A 47 21.26 2.87 16.98
CA GLU A 47 21.39 3.20 18.41
C GLU A 47 20.23 4.08 18.92
N LEU A 48 19.76 4.99 18.07
CA LEU A 48 18.65 5.89 18.37
C LEU A 48 17.27 5.28 18.08
N TYR A 49 17.22 4.00 17.70
CA TYR A 49 15.97 3.32 17.36
C TYR A 49 15.15 4.06 16.28
N LEU A 50 15.82 4.68 15.31
CA LEU A 50 15.19 5.40 14.20
C LEU A 50 15.09 4.51 12.97
N LEU A 51 13.85 4.13 12.62
CA LEU A 51 13.55 3.34 11.44
C LEU A 51 12.77 4.19 10.42
N LEU A 52 13.37 4.47 9.27
CA LEU A 52 12.78 5.23 8.17
C LEU A 52 13.09 4.54 6.82
N PRO A 53 12.22 4.67 5.81
CA PRO A 53 12.57 4.35 4.43
C PRO A 53 13.85 5.08 4.02
N THR A 54 14.90 4.36 3.62
CA THR A 54 16.22 4.98 3.42
C THR A 54 16.78 4.70 2.03
N VAL A 55 17.19 5.75 1.33
CA VAL A 55 17.95 5.69 0.08
C VAL A 55 19.37 6.19 0.33
N VAL A 56 20.37 5.41 -0.08
CA VAL A 56 21.78 5.78 0.06
C VAL A 56 22.39 6.01 -1.32
N VAL A 57 22.94 7.21 -1.53
CA VAL A 57 23.72 7.55 -2.72
C VAL A 57 25.16 7.09 -2.50
N HIS A 58 25.57 6.04 -3.22
CA HIS A 58 26.89 5.44 -3.06
C HIS A 58 27.91 6.06 -4.03
N PHE A 59 29.15 6.21 -3.55
CA PHE A 59 30.24 6.85 -4.30
C PHE A 59 31.18 5.82 -4.94
N HIS A 60 31.55 4.75 -4.21
CA HIS A 60 32.18 3.49 -4.64
C HIS A 60 32.30 2.61 -3.37
N GLY A 61 32.17 1.27 -3.44
CA GLY A 61 32.28 0.40 -2.26
C GLY A 61 31.19 -0.68 -2.11
N GLU A 62 31.54 -1.74 -1.36
CA GLU A 62 30.75 -2.95 -1.13
C GLU A 62 29.41 -2.67 -0.42
N ARG A 63 28.40 -3.48 -0.76
CA ARG A 63 27.07 -3.41 -0.17
C ARG A 63 27.05 -4.21 1.11
N GLU A 64 27.02 -3.54 2.26
CA GLU A 64 26.79 -4.24 3.51
C GLU A 64 25.33 -4.70 3.62
N ALA A 65 25.16 -5.92 4.13
CA ALA A 65 23.86 -6.48 4.45
C ALA A 65 23.28 -5.76 5.68
N SER A 66 22.38 -4.82 5.45
CA SER A 66 21.61 -4.20 6.53
C SER A 66 20.32 -4.99 6.79
N PRO A 67 19.92 -5.20 8.05
CA PRO A 67 18.61 -5.75 8.39
C PRO A 67 17.45 -4.78 8.06
N TYR A 68 17.77 -3.54 7.64
CA TYR A 68 16.82 -2.50 7.28
C TYR A 68 16.67 -2.39 5.75
N PRO A 69 15.50 -1.91 5.26
CA PRO A 69 15.21 -1.76 3.83
C PRO A 69 15.98 -0.56 3.26
N ILE A 70 17.27 -0.74 3.03
CA ILE A 70 18.12 0.28 2.42
C ILE A 70 18.13 0.07 0.92
N VAL A 71 17.78 1.12 0.18
CA VAL A 71 17.87 1.13 -1.28
C VAL A 71 19.10 1.92 -1.69
N TRP A 72 19.96 1.29 -2.48
CA TRP A 72 21.19 1.91 -2.97
C TRP A 72 20.99 2.50 -4.36
N ILE A 73 21.54 3.69 -4.59
CA ILE A 73 21.54 4.37 -5.89
C ILE A 73 22.96 4.85 -6.22
N GLY A 74 23.41 4.63 -7.45
CA GLY A 74 24.66 5.21 -7.95
C GLY A 74 24.51 6.69 -8.25
N ARG A 75 25.59 7.47 -8.12
CA ARG A 75 25.58 8.91 -8.44
C ARG A 75 25.19 9.19 -9.90
N ASP A 76 25.62 8.31 -10.79
CA ASP A 76 25.31 8.28 -12.22
C ASP A 76 23.84 7.90 -12.51
N GLN A 77 23.13 7.34 -11.53
CA GLN A 77 21.73 6.92 -11.63
C GLN A 77 20.75 7.83 -10.89
N LEU A 78 21.16 9.04 -10.50
CA LEU A 78 20.30 9.99 -9.75
C LEU A 78 18.99 10.35 -10.46
N HIS A 79 18.90 10.19 -11.78
CA HIS A 79 17.64 10.33 -12.53
C HIS A 79 16.55 9.34 -12.04
N GLN A 80 16.94 8.20 -11.47
CA GLN A 80 16.04 7.19 -10.91
C GLN A 80 15.69 7.43 -9.44
N LEU A 81 16.17 8.53 -8.84
CA LEU A 81 15.92 8.84 -7.43
C LEU A 81 14.43 8.79 -7.04
N PRO A 82 13.47 9.31 -7.83
CA PRO A 82 12.04 9.16 -7.55
C PRO A 82 11.62 7.70 -7.36
N GLN A 83 11.97 6.83 -8.30
CA GLN A 83 11.64 5.40 -8.26
C GLN A 83 12.32 4.69 -7.08
N LYS A 84 13.54 5.12 -6.71
CA LYS A 84 14.29 4.55 -5.58
C LYS A 84 13.70 4.96 -4.23
N ILE A 85 13.18 6.18 -4.11
CA ILE A 85 12.43 6.63 -2.93
C ILE A 85 11.16 5.79 -2.76
N GLU A 86 10.40 5.60 -3.86
CA GLU A 86 9.21 4.74 -3.85
C GLU A 86 9.54 3.30 -3.44
N GLN A 87 10.63 2.75 -4.00
CA GLN A 87 11.12 1.42 -3.64
C GLN A 87 11.50 1.31 -2.15
N ALA A 88 12.14 2.34 -1.58
CA ALA A 88 12.52 2.36 -0.18
C ALA A 88 11.29 2.37 0.74
N ILE A 89 10.28 3.18 0.40
CA ILE A 89 9.01 3.26 1.13
C ILE A 89 8.27 1.93 1.04
N ALA A 90 8.19 1.33 -0.15
CA ALA A 90 7.53 0.05 -0.36
C ALA A 90 8.19 -1.06 0.46
N ASN A 91 9.53 -1.16 0.40
CA ASN A 91 10.28 -2.14 1.18
C ASN A 91 10.05 -1.94 2.69
N PHE A 92 10.00 -0.69 3.16
CA PHE A 92 9.72 -0.35 4.55
C PHE A 92 8.34 -0.80 5.03
N LEU A 93 7.31 -0.59 4.21
CA LEU A 93 5.93 -1.00 4.52
C LEU A 93 5.75 -2.53 4.50
N GLN A 94 6.64 -3.26 3.83
CA GLN A 94 6.61 -4.73 3.70
C GLN A 94 7.49 -5.46 4.72
N LEU A 95 8.25 -4.77 5.59
CA LEU A 95 9.08 -5.50 6.55
C LEU A 95 8.26 -6.35 7.50
N PRO A 96 8.58 -7.65 7.62
CA PRO A 96 7.97 -8.50 8.62
C PRO A 96 8.42 -8.06 10.02
N ASN A 97 7.46 -7.98 10.95
CA ASN A 97 7.72 -7.57 12.34
C ASN A 97 8.80 -8.43 13.03
N THR A 98 9.05 -9.65 12.55
CA THR A 98 9.96 -10.63 13.17
C THR A 98 11.45 -10.28 13.13
N SER A 99 11.86 -9.29 12.34
CA SER A 99 13.29 -8.90 12.20
C SER A 99 13.73 -7.82 13.19
N ILE A 100 12.87 -7.38 14.11
CA ILE A 100 13.06 -6.13 14.85
C ILE A 100 12.65 -6.25 16.33
N THR A 101 13.41 -5.63 17.24
CA THR A 101 13.12 -5.52 18.68
C THR A 101 11.81 -4.78 18.97
N GLU A 102 11.07 -5.19 20.00
CA GLU A 102 9.74 -4.66 20.38
C GLU A 102 9.54 -3.12 20.33
N PRO A 103 10.45 -2.26 20.85
CA PRO A 103 10.25 -0.81 20.78
C PRO A 103 10.25 -0.28 19.35
N LEU A 104 11.07 -0.87 18.48
CA LEU A 104 11.25 -0.46 17.09
C LEU A 104 10.08 -0.92 16.21
N GLN A 105 9.45 -2.05 16.55
CA GLN A 105 8.21 -2.51 15.91
C GLN A 105 7.05 -1.54 16.11
N LYS A 106 6.83 -1.03 17.35
CA LYS A 106 5.75 -0.07 17.63
C LYS A 106 5.96 1.25 16.89
N GLN A 107 7.20 1.71 16.78
CA GLN A 107 7.54 2.88 16.01
C GLN A 107 7.34 2.66 14.51
N GLN A 108 7.78 1.52 13.97
CA GLN A 108 7.54 1.13 12.59
C GLN A 108 6.06 1.11 12.26
N GLN A 109 5.22 0.49 13.10
CA GLN A 109 3.78 0.43 12.87
C GLN A 109 3.13 1.81 12.85
N ARG A 110 3.47 2.68 13.82
CA ARG A 110 2.96 4.06 13.87
C ARG A 110 3.38 4.87 12.65
N LEU A 111 4.65 4.76 12.25
CA LEU A 111 5.16 5.47 11.08
C LEU A 111 4.55 4.90 9.80
N ALA A 112 4.45 3.58 9.66
CA ALA A 112 3.81 2.92 8.53
C ALA A 112 2.35 3.32 8.39
N SER A 113 1.58 3.41 9.49
CA SER A 113 0.21 3.90 9.46
C SER A 113 0.12 5.36 9.01
N LYS A 114 0.98 6.24 9.55
CA LYS A 114 1.03 7.65 9.13
C LYS A 114 1.47 7.83 7.67
N LEU A 115 2.41 7.01 7.21
CA LEU A 115 2.86 6.99 5.82
C LEU A 115 1.72 6.49 4.92
N ARG A 116 1.03 5.42 5.27
CA ARG A 116 -0.15 4.94 4.53
C ARG A 116 -1.24 6.01 4.44
N GLU A 117 -1.52 6.71 5.54
CA GLU A 117 -2.51 7.79 5.60
C GLU A 117 -2.12 9.00 4.73
N ARG A 118 -0.85 9.44 4.77
CA ARG A 118 -0.38 10.64 4.06
C ARG A 118 -0.05 10.41 2.59
N LEU A 119 0.54 9.25 2.30
CA LEU A 119 0.94 8.86 0.96
C LEU A 119 -0.25 8.32 0.16
N GLY A 120 -1.37 8.08 0.85
CA GLY A 120 -2.62 7.56 0.32
C GLY A 120 -2.45 6.11 -0.11
N TYR A 121 -1.54 5.84 -1.04
CA TYR A 121 -1.40 4.61 -1.79
C TYR A 121 -0.23 4.78 -2.80
N LEU A 122 1.02 4.79 -2.34
CA LEU A 122 2.14 5.13 -3.23
C LEU A 122 2.61 3.94 -4.09
N GLY A 123 2.18 3.93 -5.35
CA GLY A 123 3.00 3.66 -6.54
C GLY A 123 3.94 2.45 -6.54
N VAL A 124 3.55 1.28 -6.04
CA VAL A 124 4.37 0.08 -6.21
C VAL A 124 4.10 -0.53 -7.59
N TYR A 125 5.11 -0.55 -8.46
CA TYR A 125 5.08 -1.32 -9.70
C TYR A 125 4.94 -2.82 -9.37
N TYR A 126 3.73 -3.34 -9.44
CA TYR A 126 3.47 -4.75 -9.20
C TYR A 126 3.80 -5.56 -10.45
N LYS A 127 4.96 -6.23 -10.45
CA LYS A 127 5.21 -7.31 -11.42
C LYS A 127 4.33 -8.50 -11.03
N ARG A 128 3.10 -8.53 -11.55
CA ARG A 128 2.13 -9.60 -11.30
C ARG A 128 2.63 -10.92 -11.88
N ASP A 129 2.45 -12.01 -11.14
CA ASP A 129 2.77 -13.36 -11.64
C ASP A 129 1.60 -13.86 -12.49
N PRO A 130 1.76 -14.03 -13.82
CA PRO A 130 0.68 -14.47 -14.68
C PRO A 130 0.10 -15.82 -14.28
N LYS A 131 0.87 -16.69 -13.63
CA LYS A 131 0.38 -18.01 -13.19
C LYS A 131 -0.73 -17.93 -12.15
N ARG A 132 -0.82 -16.81 -11.43
CA ARG A 132 -1.84 -16.56 -10.39
C ARG A 132 -3.08 -15.85 -10.94
N PHE A 133 -3.13 -15.54 -12.23
CA PHE A 133 -4.33 -14.94 -12.81
C PHE A 133 -5.46 -15.95 -12.81
N PHE A 134 -6.67 -15.46 -12.57
CA PHE A 134 -7.89 -16.24 -12.47
C PHE A 134 -8.07 -17.21 -13.64
N ARG A 135 -7.75 -16.76 -14.86
CA ARG A 135 -7.78 -17.56 -16.10
C ARG A 135 -6.78 -18.73 -16.18
N TYR A 136 -5.77 -18.78 -15.32
CA TYR A 136 -4.79 -19.87 -15.25
C TYR A 136 -4.91 -20.72 -13.98
N LEU A 137 -5.73 -20.29 -13.01
CA LEU A 137 -6.04 -21.08 -11.82
C LEU A 137 -6.81 -22.36 -12.19
N SER A 138 -6.67 -23.38 -11.34
CA SER A 138 -7.47 -24.61 -11.40
C SER A 138 -8.95 -24.31 -11.11
N PRO A 139 -9.91 -25.15 -11.53
CA PRO A 139 -11.33 -24.91 -11.28
C PRO A 139 -11.66 -24.79 -9.78
N GLU A 140 -10.99 -25.56 -8.92
CA GLU A 140 -11.17 -25.48 -7.46
C GLU A 140 -10.68 -24.13 -6.90
N GLU A 141 -9.48 -23.68 -7.31
CA GLU A 141 -8.93 -22.38 -6.90
C GLU A 141 -9.74 -21.20 -7.42
N ARG A 142 -10.31 -21.31 -8.64
CA ARG A 142 -11.20 -20.29 -9.19
C ARG A 142 -12.45 -20.14 -8.34
N GLU A 143 -13.08 -21.25 -7.98
CA GLU A 143 -14.28 -21.22 -7.16
C GLU A 143 -13.98 -20.66 -5.77
N ALA A 144 -12.87 -21.08 -5.15
CA ALA A 144 -12.43 -20.54 -3.86
C ALA A 144 -12.17 -19.02 -3.93
N THR A 145 -11.50 -18.57 -4.99
CA THR A 145 -11.22 -17.13 -5.22
C THR A 145 -12.52 -16.35 -5.42
N ARG A 146 -13.44 -16.88 -6.24
CA ARG A 146 -14.76 -16.28 -6.50
C ARG A 146 -15.58 -16.17 -5.21
N GLN A 147 -15.60 -17.23 -4.41
CA GLN A 147 -16.32 -17.25 -3.15
C GLN A 147 -15.72 -16.28 -2.14
N SER A 148 -14.38 -16.19 -2.05
CA SER A 148 -13.70 -15.20 -1.22
C SER A 148 -14.04 -13.77 -1.65
N LEU A 149 -13.97 -13.47 -2.95
CA LEU A 149 -14.35 -12.15 -3.47
C LEU A 149 -15.80 -11.80 -3.13
N LYS A 150 -16.72 -12.75 -3.29
CA LYS A 150 -18.14 -12.56 -2.96
C LYS A 150 -18.37 -12.29 -1.47
N GLN A 151 -17.71 -13.05 -0.58
CA GLN A 151 -17.80 -12.86 0.87
C GLN A 151 -17.26 -11.49 1.29
N THR A 152 -16.10 -11.11 0.78
CA THR A 152 -15.52 -9.79 1.06
C THR A 152 -16.42 -8.68 0.52
N TYR A 153 -16.98 -8.84 -0.68
CA TYR A 153 -17.91 -7.86 -1.27
C TYR A 153 -19.22 -7.73 -0.47
N GLU A 154 -19.75 -8.84 0.04
CA GLU A 154 -20.93 -8.82 0.93
C GLU A 154 -20.67 -7.98 2.19
N ILE A 155 -19.51 -8.14 2.83
CA ILE A 155 -19.13 -7.34 4.00
C ILE A 155 -19.08 -5.85 3.64
N ILE A 156 -18.45 -5.50 2.51
CA ILE A 156 -18.36 -4.11 2.04
C ILE A 156 -19.75 -3.51 1.91
N VAL A 157 -20.65 -4.20 1.21
CA VAL A 157 -22.02 -3.73 0.98
C VAL A 157 -22.78 -3.53 2.30
N LEU A 158 -22.68 -4.50 3.23
CA LEU A 158 -23.35 -4.40 4.53
C LEU A 158 -22.80 -3.29 5.43
N GLU A 159 -21.52 -2.95 5.29
CA GLU A 159 -20.85 -1.92 6.07
C GLU A 159 -20.94 -0.52 5.45
N TYR A 160 -21.19 -0.43 4.14
CA TYR A 160 -20.99 0.79 3.35
C TYR A 160 -21.76 2.02 3.88
N PHE A 161 -23.02 1.83 4.26
CA PHE A 161 -23.89 2.91 4.72
C PHE A 161 -23.94 3.05 6.25
N LYS A 162 -23.09 2.33 7.00
CA LYS A 162 -23.03 2.48 8.45
C LYS A 162 -22.21 3.71 8.83
N GLU A 163 -22.73 4.53 9.76
CA GLU A 163 -22.09 5.79 10.18
C GLU A 163 -20.69 5.62 10.80
N LYS A 164 -20.36 4.43 11.32
CA LYS A 164 -19.08 4.13 11.98
C LYS A 164 -18.58 2.72 11.60
N SER A 165 -18.09 2.56 10.38
CA SER A 165 -17.36 1.36 10.01
C SER A 165 -15.85 1.61 10.12
N GLU A 166 -15.23 1.06 11.15
CA GLU A 166 -13.77 1.18 11.36
C GLU A 166 -12.96 0.29 10.39
N CYS A 167 -13.61 -0.74 9.82
CA CYS A 167 -12.95 -1.74 8.95
C CYS A 167 -13.26 -1.59 7.46
N LEU A 168 -14.25 -0.78 7.04
CA LEU A 168 -14.70 -0.69 5.64
C LEU A 168 -13.55 -0.47 4.65
N ASN A 169 -12.69 0.53 4.89
CA ASN A 169 -11.57 0.81 3.99
C ASN A 169 -10.60 -0.37 3.88
N SER A 170 -10.33 -1.06 4.98
CA SER A 170 -9.46 -2.25 4.97
C SER A 170 -10.07 -3.42 4.20
N THR A 171 -11.40 -3.57 4.25
CA THR A 171 -12.12 -4.61 3.50
C THR A 171 -12.20 -4.27 2.01
N ILE A 172 -12.38 -2.99 1.66
CA ILE A 172 -12.27 -2.50 0.29
C ILE A 172 -10.88 -2.81 -0.27
N ASP A 173 -9.82 -2.50 0.49
CA ASP A 173 -8.44 -2.80 0.10
C ASP A 173 -8.22 -4.30 -0.10
N GLU A 174 -8.75 -5.16 0.77
CA GLU A 174 -8.66 -6.61 0.63
C GLU A 174 -9.29 -7.10 -0.69
N PHE A 175 -10.52 -6.67 -0.97
CA PHE A 175 -11.22 -7.01 -2.21
C PHE A 175 -10.47 -6.55 -3.45
N VAL A 176 -9.99 -5.31 -3.43
CA VAL A 176 -9.31 -4.66 -4.55
C VAL A 176 -7.94 -5.29 -4.79
N ASN A 177 -7.18 -5.62 -3.73
CA ASN A 177 -5.94 -6.37 -3.84
C ASN A 177 -6.15 -7.75 -4.45
N LEU A 178 -7.10 -8.53 -3.92
CA LEU A 178 -7.39 -9.88 -4.43
C LEU A 178 -7.77 -9.83 -5.91
N SER A 179 -8.65 -8.89 -6.28
CA SER A 179 -9.07 -8.65 -7.66
C SER A 179 -7.90 -8.28 -8.57
N PHE A 180 -7.02 -7.39 -8.13
CA PHE A 180 -5.87 -6.92 -8.91
C PHE A 180 -4.83 -8.04 -9.15
N TRP A 181 -4.50 -8.80 -8.11
CA TRP A 181 -3.51 -9.88 -8.18
C TRP A 181 -3.97 -11.07 -9.01
N THR A 182 -5.28 -11.35 -8.97
CA THR A 182 -5.88 -12.43 -9.75
C THR A 182 -6.33 -11.96 -11.14
N ASP A 183 -6.07 -10.70 -11.52
CA ASP A 183 -6.40 -10.14 -12.84
C ASP A 183 -7.90 -10.25 -13.16
N ILE A 184 -8.74 -9.97 -12.15
CA ILE A 184 -10.19 -9.90 -12.28
C ILE A 184 -10.55 -8.65 -13.08
N SER A 185 -11.43 -8.85 -14.06
CA SER A 185 -11.96 -7.78 -14.90
C SER A 185 -13.07 -7.00 -14.21
N VAL A 186 -13.29 -5.75 -14.63
CA VAL A 186 -14.42 -4.93 -14.16
C VAL A 186 -15.77 -5.61 -14.41
N SER A 187 -15.90 -6.34 -15.53
CA SER A 187 -17.10 -7.14 -15.82
C SER A 187 -17.37 -8.20 -14.76
N GLN A 188 -16.34 -8.90 -14.27
CA GLN A 188 -16.49 -9.89 -13.20
C GLN A 188 -16.82 -9.26 -11.84
N VAL A 189 -16.31 -8.06 -11.55
CA VAL A 189 -16.72 -7.30 -10.36
C VAL A 189 -18.20 -6.92 -10.44
N LEU A 190 -18.67 -6.50 -11.61
CA LEU A 190 -20.08 -6.23 -11.85
C LEU A 190 -20.94 -7.48 -11.68
N GLU A 191 -20.49 -8.64 -12.21
CA GLU A 191 -21.19 -9.92 -12.01
C GLU A 191 -21.36 -10.25 -10.52
N ILE A 192 -20.28 -10.15 -9.73
CA ILE A 192 -20.35 -10.38 -8.27
C ILE A 192 -21.34 -9.43 -7.61
N HIS A 193 -21.34 -8.15 -8.00
CA HIS A 193 -22.29 -7.17 -7.49
C HIS A 193 -23.74 -7.55 -7.83
N MET A 194 -24.03 -7.88 -9.08
CA MET A 194 -25.40 -8.24 -9.49
C MET A 194 -25.89 -9.50 -8.78
N GLU A 195 -25.04 -10.54 -8.67
CA GLU A 195 -25.39 -11.77 -7.96
C GLU A 195 -25.73 -11.49 -6.49
N LEU A 196 -24.98 -10.60 -5.84
CA LEU A 196 -25.27 -10.21 -4.46
C LEU A 196 -26.57 -9.39 -4.34
N MET A 197 -26.82 -8.48 -5.29
CA MET A 197 -28.08 -7.72 -5.31
C MET A 197 -29.29 -8.64 -5.51
N ASP A 198 -29.20 -9.64 -6.38
CA ASP A 198 -30.26 -10.63 -6.59
C ASP A 198 -30.53 -11.44 -5.31
N GLU A 199 -29.48 -11.85 -4.59
CA GLU A 199 -29.59 -12.53 -3.30
C GLU A 199 -30.24 -11.65 -2.24
N PHE A 200 -29.88 -10.37 -2.20
CA PHE A 200 -30.45 -9.41 -1.25
C PHE A 200 -31.91 -9.12 -1.58
N ALA A 201 -32.26 -8.98 -2.86
CA ALA A 201 -33.63 -8.77 -3.31
C ALA A 201 -34.51 -9.97 -2.92
N HIS A 202 -34.00 -11.19 -3.11
CA HIS A 202 -34.71 -12.40 -2.68
C HIS A 202 -34.94 -12.43 -1.16
N ARG A 203 -33.93 -12.09 -0.35
CA ARG A 203 -34.07 -12.00 1.11
C ARG A 203 -35.08 -10.94 1.54
N LEU A 204 -35.01 -9.74 0.96
CA LEU A 204 -35.94 -8.64 1.25
C LEU A 204 -37.38 -9.01 0.88
N HIS A 205 -37.58 -9.68 -0.25
CA HIS A 205 -38.91 -10.11 -0.67
C HIS A 205 -39.53 -11.12 0.31
N ILE A 206 -38.73 -12.08 0.81
CA ILE A 206 -39.16 -13.02 1.85
C ILE A 206 -39.51 -12.30 3.16
N GLU A 207 -38.76 -11.26 3.51
CA GLU A 207 -39.03 -10.40 4.67
C GLU A 207 -40.21 -9.43 4.47
N GLY A 208 -40.78 -9.36 3.26
CA GLY A 208 -41.86 -8.41 2.92
C GLY A 208 -41.40 -6.96 2.82
N ARG A 209 -40.11 -6.72 2.53
CA ARG A 209 -39.49 -5.40 2.40
C ARG A 209 -39.30 -5.01 0.93
N SER A 210 -39.29 -3.70 0.66
CA SER A 210 -38.95 -3.16 -0.66
C SER A 210 -37.47 -3.36 -0.98
N ASP A 211 -37.17 -3.70 -2.22
CA ASP A 211 -35.82 -3.85 -2.77
C ASP A 211 -35.27 -2.54 -3.39
N GLU A 212 -36.03 -1.44 -3.35
CA GLU A 212 -35.60 -0.13 -3.86
C GLU A 212 -34.27 0.36 -3.23
N VAL A 213 -34.03 0.01 -1.97
CA VAL A 213 -32.78 0.35 -1.25
C VAL A 213 -31.54 -0.25 -1.92
N LEU A 214 -31.69 -1.31 -2.71
CA LEU A 214 -30.56 -1.93 -3.41
C LEU A 214 -29.97 -1.03 -4.50
N LEU A 215 -30.75 -0.06 -4.99
CA LEU A 215 -30.28 0.93 -5.96
C LEU A 215 -29.16 1.81 -5.39
N ASP A 216 -29.15 2.04 -4.07
CA ASP A 216 -28.14 2.86 -3.41
C ASP A 216 -26.76 2.19 -3.42
N TYR A 217 -26.71 0.85 -3.45
CA TYR A 217 -25.44 0.10 -3.54
C TYR A 217 -24.75 0.24 -4.90
N ARG A 218 -25.36 0.91 -5.89
CA ARG A 218 -24.64 1.36 -7.09
C ARG A 218 -23.48 2.30 -6.74
N ILE A 219 -23.62 3.09 -5.67
CA ILE A 219 -22.54 3.96 -5.16
C ILE A 219 -21.37 3.08 -4.70
N THR A 220 -21.65 2.01 -3.95
CA THR A 220 -20.64 1.02 -3.52
C THR A 220 -19.91 0.40 -4.71
N LEU A 221 -20.62 0.01 -5.77
CA LEU A 221 -20.00 -0.53 -6.98
C LEU A 221 -19.08 0.49 -7.66
N ILE A 222 -19.53 1.73 -7.83
CA ILE A 222 -18.72 2.80 -8.43
C ILE A 222 -17.42 2.99 -7.64
N ASP A 223 -17.53 3.00 -6.31
CA ASP A 223 -16.40 3.19 -5.41
C ASP A 223 -15.37 2.05 -5.52
N ILE A 224 -15.82 0.80 -5.54
CA ILE A 224 -14.95 -0.36 -5.73
C ILE A 224 -14.24 -0.34 -7.08
N ILE A 225 -14.96 -0.02 -8.16
CA ILE A 225 -14.36 0.11 -9.48
C ILE A 225 -13.34 1.26 -9.50
N ALA A 226 -13.63 2.39 -8.84
CA ALA A 226 -12.70 3.50 -8.73
C ALA A 226 -11.40 3.08 -8.03
N HIS A 227 -11.49 2.36 -6.91
CA HIS A 227 -10.33 1.83 -6.19
C HIS A 227 -9.51 0.85 -7.06
N LEU A 228 -10.17 -0.05 -7.78
CA LEU A 228 -9.51 -1.00 -8.67
C LEU A 228 -8.85 -0.30 -9.87
N CYS A 229 -9.54 0.66 -10.50
CA CYS A 229 -9.00 1.48 -11.58
C CYS A 229 -7.78 2.28 -11.12
N GLU A 230 -7.83 2.81 -9.91
CA GLU A 230 -6.71 3.54 -9.32
C GLU A 230 -5.52 2.61 -9.05
N MET A 231 -5.75 1.37 -8.59
CA MET A 231 -4.71 0.34 -8.52
C MET A 231 -4.07 0.06 -9.89
N TYR A 232 -4.88 -0.14 -10.93
CA TYR A 232 -4.37 -0.35 -12.30
C TYR A 232 -3.60 0.88 -12.81
N ARG A 233 -4.11 2.09 -12.61
CA ARG A 233 -3.46 3.35 -12.99
C ARG A 233 -2.07 3.48 -12.37
N ARG A 234 -1.93 3.09 -11.10
CA ARG A 234 -0.64 3.11 -10.37
C ARG A 234 0.31 2.00 -10.79
N SER A 235 -0.20 0.91 -11.37
CA SER A 235 0.63 -0.22 -11.82
C SER A 235 1.31 0.00 -13.17
N ILE A 236 0.86 1.00 -13.95
CA ILE A 236 1.41 1.31 -15.28
C ILE A 236 2.69 2.15 -15.10
N PRO A 237 3.85 1.72 -15.64
CA PRO A 237 5.06 2.53 -15.75
C PRO A 237 4.74 3.88 -16.37
N ARG A 238 5.05 4.98 -15.67
CA ARG A 238 5.10 6.29 -16.33
C ARG A 238 6.29 6.24 -17.29
N GLU A 239 6.01 6.19 -18.59
CA GLU A 239 7.02 6.48 -19.60
C GLU A 239 7.51 7.92 -19.39
N GLU A 240 8.83 8.10 -19.52
CA GLU A 240 9.61 9.29 -19.15
C GLU A 240 9.11 10.62 -19.74
#